data_AF-X1QCW3-F1
#
_entry.id   AF-X1QCW3-F1
#
_cell.length_a   1.000
_cell.length_b   1.000
_cell.length_c   1.000
_cell.angle_alpha   90.00
_cell.angle_beta   90.00
_cell.angle_gamma   90.00
#
_symmetry.space_group_name_H-M   'P 1'
#
loop_
_entity.id
_entity.type
_entity.pdbx_description
1 polymer ?
#
loop_
_entity_poly.entity_id
_entity_poly.type
_entity_poly.pdbx_seq_one_letter_code
_entity_poly.pdbx_strand_id
1 'polypeptide(L)'
;TIVTYSYMVSKSLEAANILAKDGIDVEIVDLRTVSPIDKNTILESVKRTNRLLIVQEAWARCSVSSEVAAIVAQDGIEYLDAPIRRITAKEAPIPFSPVLG
;
A
#
# COMPACT_ATOMS: atom_id res chain seq x y z
N THR A 1 4.69 4.11 -6.13
CA THR A 1 4.98 3.57 -4.78
C THR A 1 3.92 2.58 -4.34
N ILE A 2 4.36 1.45 -3.76
CA ILE A 2 3.53 0.53 -2.97
C ILE A 2 3.89 0.70 -1.48
N VAL A 3 2.93 1.09 -0.65
CA VAL A 3 3.10 1.13 0.81
C VAL A 3 2.46 -0.11 1.43
N THR A 4 3.17 -0.81 2.29
CA THR A 4 2.71 -2.06 2.89
C THR A 4 3.43 -2.34 4.22
N TYR A 5 3.01 -3.39 4.94
CA TYR A 5 3.65 -3.90 6.14
C TYR A 5 3.37 -5.41 6.30
N SER A 6 4.04 -6.08 7.25
CA SER A 6 3.78 -7.49 7.58
C SER A 6 3.96 -8.43 6.36
N TYR A 7 3.14 -9.48 6.27
CA TYR A 7 3.15 -10.49 5.21
C TYR A 7 3.01 -9.90 3.80
N MET A 8 2.32 -8.77 3.65
CA MET A 8 2.12 -8.11 2.37
C MET A 8 3.41 -7.50 1.78
N VAL A 9 4.49 -7.35 2.56
CA VAL A 9 5.82 -6.94 2.03
C VAL A 9 6.34 -7.98 1.04
N SER A 10 6.34 -9.27 1.43
CA SER A 10 6.80 -10.36 0.56
C SER A 10 5.97 -10.43 -0.71
N LYS A 11 4.64 -10.30 -0.59
CA LYS A 11 3.73 -10.32 -1.73
C LYS A 11 3.92 -9.13 -2.67
N SER A 12 4.22 -7.96 -2.11
CA SER A 12 4.52 -6.77 -2.90
C SER A 12 5.84 -6.91 -3.67
N LEU A 13 6.87 -7.51 -3.06
CA LEU A 13 8.14 -7.82 -3.73
C LEU A 13 7.97 -8.84 -4.86
N GLU A 14 7.19 -9.90 -4.63
CA GLU A 14 6.82 -10.87 -5.68
C GLU A 14 6.13 -10.16 -6.87
N ALA A 15 5.16 -9.29 -6.58
CA ALA A 15 4.45 -8.52 -7.61
C ALA A 15 5.38 -7.55 -8.36
N ALA A 16 6.29 -6.87 -7.67
CA ALA A 16 7.27 -5.98 -8.32
C ALA A 16 8.20 -6.75 -9.26
N ASN A 17 8.63 -7.96 -8.90
CA ASN A 17 9.44 -8.81 -9.78
C ASN A 17 8.70 -9.26 -11.05
N ILE A 18 7.38 -9.43 -10.97
CA ILE A 18 6.55 -9.73 -12.14
C ILE A 18 6.45 -8.49 -13.03
N LEU A 19 6.10 -7.35 -12.44
CA LEU A 19 5.95 -6.07 -13.14
C LEU A 19 7.26 -5.58 -13.79
N ALA A 20 8.40 -5.89 -13.19
CA ALA A 20 9.72 -5.58 -13.76
C ALA A 20 9.96 -6.26 -15.11
N LYS A 21 9.33 -7.43 -15.37
CA LYS A 21 9.42 -8.11 -16.68
C LYS A 21 8.71 -7.33 -17.79
N ASP A 22 7.71 -6.53 -17.41
CA ASP A 22 6.98 -5.63 -18.29
C ASP A 22 7.61 -4.22 -18.31
N GLY A 23 8.79 -4.05 -17.72
CA GLY A 23 9.51 -2.76 -17.67
C GLY A 23 8.93 -1.76 -16.66
N ILE A 24 8.09 -2.21 -15.73
CA ILE A 24 7.50 -1.36 -14.68
C ILE A 24 8.36 -1.45 -13.43
N ASP A 25 9.04 -0.35 -13.09
CA ASP A 25 9.77 -0.23 -11.83
C ASP A 25 8.84 0.22 -10.70
N VAL A 26 8.93 -0.46 -9.56
CA VAL A 26 8.01 -0.28 -8.44
C VAL A 26 8.79 -0.08 -7.16
N GLU A 27 8.67 1.12 -6.58
CA GLU A 27 9.20 1.40 -5.27
C GLU A 27 8.29 0.86 -4.16
N ILE A 28 8.82 0.02 -3.29
CA ILE A 28 8.10 -0.58 -2.15
C ILE A 28 8.58 0.06 -0.85
N VAL A 29 7.63 0.58 -0.08
CA VAL A 29 7.82 1.14 1.26
C VAL A 29 7.22 0.17 2.28
N ASP A 30 8.09 -0.51 3.03
CA ASP A 30 7.71 -1.27 4.23
C ASP A 30 7.62 -0.31 5.42
N LEU A 31 6.43 -0.15 5.99
CA LEU A 31 6.20 0.78 7.10
C LEU A 31 7.03 0.43 8.33
N ARG A 32 7.25 -0.87 8.61
CA ARG A 32 7.83 -1.43 9.85
C ARG A 32 7.11 -1.07 11.16
N THR A 33 6.72 0.20 11.33
CA THR A 33 5.99 0.77 12.45
C THR A 33 4.69 1.37 11.94
N VAL A 34 3.56 0.88 12.42
CA VAL A 34 2.23 1.39 12.06
C VAL A 34 1.76 2.54 12.94
N SER A 35 2.41 2.76 14.08
CA SER A 35 2.13 3.89 14.98
C SER A 35 3.36 4.20 15.84
N PRO A 36 3.99 5.38 15.68
CA PRO A 36 3.68 6.41 14.68
C PRO A 36 4.07 5.99 13.26
N ILE A 37 3.29 6.41 12.26
CA ILE A 37 3.61 6.17 10.83
C ILE A 37 4.74 7.12 10.40
N ASP A 38 5.75 6.58 9.71
CA ASP A 38 6.77 7.40 9.05
C ASP A 38 6.22 8.03 7.77
N LYS A 39 5.53 9.16 7.93
CA LYS A 39 4.93 9.88 6.82
C LYS A 39 5.94 10.46 5.84
N ASN A 40 7.16 10.78 6.29
CA ASN A 40 8.15 11.46 5.45
C ASN A 40 8.61 10.52 4.33
N THR A 41 8.97 9.29 4.68
CA THR A 41 9.37 8.27 3.70
C THR A 41 8.27 8.01 2.66
N ILE A 42 7.00 7.97 3.09
CA ILE A 42 5.86 7.78 2.19
C ILE A 42 5.74 8.95 1.22
N LEU A 43 5.76 10.19 1.72
CA LEU A 43 5.59 11.40 0.90
C LEU A 43 6.74 11.58 -0.10
N GLU A 44 7.98 11.33 0.32
CA GLU A 44 9.15 11.39 -0.56
C GLU A 44 9.08 10.34 -1.69
N SER A 45 8.65 9.13 -1.36
CA SER A 45 8.44 8.06 -2.33
C SER A 45 7.32 8.39 -3.33
N VAL A 46 6.19 8.89 -2.84
CA VAL A 46 5.05 9.31 -3.69
C VAL A 46 5.46 10.46 -4.60
N LYS A 47 6.21 11.44 -4.10
CA LYS A 47 6.73 12.56 -4.90
C LYS A 47 7.64 12.14 -6.05
N ARG A 48 8.36 11.03 -5.91
CA ARG A 48 9.21 10.46 -6.97
C ARG A 48 8.41 9.70 -8.04
N THR A 49 7.35 9.01 -7.64
CA THR A 49 6.65 8.03 -8.50
C THR A 49 5.26 8.48 -8.97
N ASN A 50 4.76 9.58 -8.41
CA ASN A 50 3.47 10.22 -8.66
C ASN A 50 2.23 9.34 -8.49
N ARG A 51 2.38 8.13 -7.94
CA ARG A 51 1.30 7.13 -7.81
C ARG A 51 1.43 6.35 -6.52
N LEU A 52 0.30 6.13 -5.85
CA LEU A 52 0.23 5.39 -4.60
C LEU A 52 -0.75 4.22 -4.67
N LEU A 53 -0.22 3.04 -4.34
CA LEU A 53 -0.99 1.84 -4.01
C LEU A 53 -0.67 1.45 -2.57
N ILE A 54 -1.69 1.17 -1.76
CA ILE A 54 -1.52 0.70 -0.39
C ILE A 54 -2.01 -0.73 -0.30
N VAL A 55 -1.22 -1.63 0.26
CA VAL A 55 -1.54 -3.05 0.37
C VAL A 55 -1.53 -3.46 1.84
N GLN A 56 -2.60 -4.12 2.28
CA GLN A 56 -2.69 -4.68 3.64
C GLN A 56 -3.60 -5.91 3.66
N GLU A 57 -3.43 -6.72 4.70
CA GLU A 57 -4.26 -7.91 4.97
C GLU A 57 -5.51 -7.60 5.81
N ALA A 58 -5.57 -6.41 6.43
CA ALA A 58 -6.73 -5.99 7.20
C ALA A 58 -7.86 -5.47 6.30
N TRP A 59 -9.07 -5.36 6.86
CA TRP A 59 -10.23 -4.74 6.20
C TRP A 59 -9.98 -3.27 5.84
N ALA A 60 -10.69 -2.78 4.82
CA ALA A 60 -10.50 -1.43 4.30
C ALA A 60 -10.85 -0.33 5.31
N ARG A 61 -11.91 -0.53 6.10
CA ARG A 61 -12.46 0.47 7.02
C ARG A 61 -11.60 0.65 8.27
N CYS A 62 -11.39 1.90 8.69
CA CYS A 62 -10.66 2.26 9.92
C CYS A 62 -9.33 1.51 10.07
N SER A 63 -8.50 1.53 9.03
CA SER A 63 -7.30 0.73 8.92
C SER A 63 -6.04 1.55 8.66
N VAL A 64 -4.87 0.92 8.73
CA VAL A 64 -3.59 1.55 8.36
C VAL A 64 -3.65 2.09 6.93
N SER A 65 -4.30 1.37 6.01
CA SER A 65 -4.47 1.84 4.63
C SER A 65 -5.32 3.11 4.53
N SER A 66 -6.33 3.30 5.39
CA SER A 66 -7.10 4.54 5.39
C SER A 66 -6.28 5.70 5.96
N GLU A 67 -5.45 5.46 6.97
CA GLU A 67 -4.59 6.49 7.56
C GLU A 67 -3.51 6.95 6.58
N VAL A 68 -2.81 6.02 5.94
CA VAL A 68 -1.80 6.36 4.90
C VAL A 68 -2.44 7.12 3.74
N ALA A 69 -3.62 6.71 3.30
CA ALA A 69 -4.34 7.42 2.24
C ALA A 69 -4.72 8.85 2.66
N ALA A 70 -5.16 9.04 3.91
CA ALA A 70 -5.50 10.36 4.45
C ALA A 70 -4.27 11.26 4.55
N ILE A 71 -3.14 10.75 5.06
CA ILE A 71 -1.86 11.48 5.15
C ILE A 71 -1.45 11.98 3.77
N VAL A 72 -1.43 11.11 2.75
CA VAL A 72 -0.99 11.50 1.41
C VAL A 72 -2.01 12.42 0.73
N ALA A 73 -3.30 12.22 0.95
CA ALA A 73 -4.32 13.14 0.43
C ALA A 73 -4.27 14.52 1.09
N GLN A 74 -3.80 14.63 2.33
CA GLN A 74 -3.69 15.89 3.06
C GLN A 74 -2.36 16.61 2.76
N ASP A 75 -1.25 15.88 2.78
CA ASP A 75 0.11 16.45 2.76
C ASP A 75 0.83 16.26 1.40
N GLY A 76 0.24 15.58 0.42
CA GLY A 76 0.91 15.26 -0.86
C GLY A 76 0.00 15.00 -2.05
N ILE A 77 -1.22 15.56 -2.05
CA ILE A 77 -2.20 15.40 -3.13
C ILE A 77 -1.68 15.94 -4.46
N GLU A 78 -0.86 17.00 -4.42
CA GLU A 78 -0.25 17.64 -5.59
C GLU A 78 0.79 16.77 -6.30
N TYR A 79 1.29 15.72 -5.64
CA TYR A 79 2.23 14.78 -6.24
C TYR A 79 1.53 13.69 -7.04
N LEU A 80 0.21 13.52 -6.93
CA LEU A 80 -0.50 12.37 -7.48
C LEU A 80 -1.04 12.64 -8.89
N ASP A 81 -0.59 11.84 -9.85
CA ASP A 81 -1.11 11.81 -11.23
C ASP A 81 -2.34 10.90 -11.38
N ALA A 82 -2.69 10.14 -10.34
CA ALA A 82 -3.82 9.24 -10.31
C ALA A 82 -4.39 9.06 -8.89
N PRO A 83 -5.68 8.67 -8.77
CA PRO A 83 -6.28 8.40 -7.47
C PRO A 83 -5.54 7.32 -6.67
N ILE A 84 -5.41 7.52 -5.36
CA ILE A 84 -4.88 6.53 -4.42
C ILE A 84 -5.72 5.25 -4.51
N ARG A 85 -5.06 4.10 -4.67
CA ARG A 85 -5.71 2.79 -4.65
C ARG A 85 -5.30 1.99 -3.42
N ARG A 86 -6.19 1.11 -2.97
CA ARG A 86 -5.98 0.26 -1.80
C ARG A 86 -6.38 -1.18 -2.13
N ILE A 87 -5.50 -2.12 -1.80
CA ILE A 87 -5.78 -3.56 -1.83
C ILE A 87 -5.84 -4.02 -0.38
N THR A 88 -7.00 -4.55 0.00
CA THR A 88 -7.32 -4.93 1.38
C THR A 88 -8.08 -6.25 1.39
N ALA A 89 -8.16 -6.90 2.53
CA ALA A 89 -9.03 -8.07 2.66
C ALA A 89 -10.50 -7.69 2.46
N LYS A 90 -11.28 -8.69 2.02
CA LYS A 90 -12.74 -8.60 1.95
C LYS A 90 -13.31 -8.32 3.34
N GLU A 91 -14.29 -7.42 3.44
CA GLU A 91 -15.01 -7.10 4.68
C GLU A 91 -15.95 -8.26 5.08
N ALA A 92 -15.36 -9.37 5.51
CA ALA A 92 -16.05 -10.55 6.01
C ALA A 92 -15.17 -11.27 7.04
N PRO A 93 -15.76 -12.07 7.96
CA PRO A 93 -14.98 -12.98 8.80
C PRO A 93 -14.12 -13.91 7.96
N ILE A 94 -12.93 -14.24 8.45
CA ILE A 94 -12.01 -15.14 7.75
C ILE A 94 -12.68 -16.52 7.65
N PRO A 95 -12.92 -17.05 6.44
CA PRO A 95 -13.53 -18.34 6.28
C PRO A 95 -12.53 -19.45 6.67
N PHE A 96 -13.05 -20.53 7.26
CA PHE A 96 -12.22 -21.71 7.54
C PHE A 96 -11.78 -22.44 6.26
N SER A 97 -12.62 -22.39 5.21
CA SER A 97 -12.35 -23.08 3.94
C SER A 97 -11.30 -22.33 3.12
N PRO A 98 -10.17 -22.98 2.73
CA PRO A 98 -9.10 -22.32 1.97
C PRO A 98 -9.53 -21.77 0.61
N VAL A 99 -10.55 -22.37 -0.04
CA VAL A 99 -11.06 -21.91 -1.35
C VAL A 99 -11.92 -20.66 -1.28
N LEU A 100 -12.26 -20.18 -0.07
CA LEU A 100 -13.06 -18.97 0.14
C LEU A 100 -12.21 -17.74 0.55
N GLY A 101 -10.91 -17.94 0.78
CA GLY A 101 -9.95 -16.91 1.18
C GLY A 101 -9.38 -16.11 0.01
#